data_AF-A0A4Y9NRR9-F1
#
_entry.id   AF-A0A4Y9NRR9-F1
#
_cell.length_a   1.000
_cell.length_b   1.000
_cell.length_c   1.000
_cell.angle_alpha   90.00
_cell.angle_beta   90.00
_cell.angle_gamma   90.00
#
_symmetry.space_group_name_H-M   'P 1'
#
loop_
_entity.id
_entity.type
_entity.pdbx_description
1 polymer ?
#
loop_
_entity_poly.entity_id
_entity_poly.type
_entity_poly.pdbx_seq_one_letter_code
_entity_poly.pdbx_strand_id
1 'polypeptide(L)'
;MKSHPAGGPTSAERSGRIEGVTPRTAATVFRIVAVAEACSWIGLLIGMFVKYVPETTELGVKVFGPIHGGIFVAYVVVALLTARILRWDVRTTLLALVASVPPLATLWFERWAARSGRLPSGDAVAA
;
A
#
# COMPACT_ATOMS: atom_id res chain seq x y z
N MET A 1 -35.14 41.33 22.43
CA MET A 1 -34.85 39.89 22.60
C MET A 1 -33.55 39.61 21.86
N LYS A 2 -32.47 39.28 22.58
CA LYS A 2 -31.09 39.21 22.05
C LYS A 2 -30.89 37.98 21.16
N SER A 3 -30.11 38.17 20.10
CA SER A 3 -29.72 37.21 19.07
C SER A 3 -29.01 35.98 19.63
N HIS A 4 -29.32 34.82 19.05
CA HIS A 4 -28.63 33.54 19.24
C HIS A 4 -27.35 33.53 18.38
N PRO A 5 -26.13 33.41 18.95
CA PRO A 5 -24.96 33.12 18.14
C PRO A 5 -24.80 31.60 18.01
N ALA A 6 -24.91 31.10 16.78
CA ALA A 6 -24.47 29.76 16.40
C ALA A 6 -22.95 29.68 16.55
N GLY A 7 -22.48 29.07 17.65
CA GLY A 7 -21.09 28.69 17.82
C GLY A 7 -20.78 27.53 16.89
N GLY A 8 -20.11 27.81 15.77
CA GLY A 8 -19.49 26.76 14.95
C GLY A 8 -18.43 26.00 15.76
N PRO A 9 -18.15 24.72 15.43
CA PRO A 9 -17.13 23.94 16.12
C PRO A 9 -15.79 24.66 16.03
N THR A 10 -15.17 24.88 17.20
CA THR A 10 -13.91 25.61 17.32
C THR A 10 -12.80 24.90 16.54
N SER A 11 -11.80 25.64 16.05
CA SER A 11 -10.67 25.07 15.30
C SER A 11 -9.95 23.93 16.03
N ALA A 12 -10.12 23.82 17.36
CA ALA A 12 -9.65 22.73 18.19
C ALA A 12 -10.38 21.39 17.95
N GLU A 13 -11.71 21.39 17.73
CA GLU A 13 -12.45 20.17 17.33
C GLU A 13 -12.06 19.70 15.92
N ARG A 14 -11.76 20.64 15.02
CA ARG A 14 -11.25 20.32 13.68
C ARG A 14 -9.83 19.72 13.73
N SER A 15 -9.02 20.16 14.70
CA SER A 15 -7.65 19.68 14.93
C SER A 15 -7.60 18.27 15.55
N GLY A 16 -8.64 17.86 16.29
CA GLY A 16 -8.75 16.51 16.84
C GLY A 16 -8.93 15.38 15.80
N ARG A 17 -9.23 15.73 14.54
CA ARG A 17 -9.36 14.77 13.43
C ARG A 17 -8.01 14.34 12.82
N ILE A 18 -6.90 14.95 13.24
CA ILE A 18 -5.55 14.39 13.01
C ILE A 18 -5.34 13.23 14.00
N GLU A 19 -6.31 12.31 14.06
CA GLU A 19 -6.16 11.07 14.80
C GLU A 19 -5.03 10.27 14.15
N GLY A 20 -4.13 9.71 14.96
CA GLY A 20 -3.03 8.89 14.46
C GLY A 20 -3.51 7.83 13.47
N VAL A 21 -2.61 7.35 12.61
CA VAL A 21 -2.93 6.40 11.52
C VAL A 21 -3.83 5.28 12.03
N THR A 22 -5.11 5.33 11.64
CA THR A 22 -6.09 4.35 12.11
C THR A 22 -5.81 2.97 11.49
N PRO A 23 -6.22 1.87 12.14
CA PRO A 23 -6.12 0.54 11.57
C PRO A 23 -6.73 0.41 10.16
N ARG A 24 -7.84 1.11 9.90
CA ARG A 24 -8.49 1.15 8.59
C ARG A 24 -7.63 1.89 7.56
N THR A 25 -7.10 3.06 7.92
CA THR A 25 -6.21 3.83 7.05
C THR A 25 -4.95 3.03 6.70
N ALA A 26 -4.31 2.41 7.70
CA ALA A 26 -3.14 1.55 7.49
C ALA A 26 -3.44 0.41 6.51
N ALA A 27 -4.57 -0.28 6.69
CA ALA A 27 -5.00 -1.34 5.79
C ALA A 27 -5.23 -0.85 4.35
N THR A 28 -5.86 0.32 4.16
CA THR A 28 -6.07 0.91 2.84
C THR A 28 -4.74 1.27 2.16
N VAL A 29 -3.83 1.92 2.88
CA VAL A 29 -2.51 2.27 2.35
C VAL A 29 -1.72 1.00 1.98
N PHE A 30 -1.74 -0.03 2.82
CA PHE A 30 -1.11 -1.32 2.52
C PHE A 30 -1.66 -1.94 1.22
N ARG A 31 -2.98 -1.97 1.04
CA ARG A 31 -3.61 -2.51 -0.18
C ARG A 31 -3.19 -1.74 -1.43
N ILE A 32 -3.20 -0.42 -1.38
CA ILE A 32 -2.78 0.44 -2.50
C ILE A 32 -1.33 0.13 -2.89
N VAL A 33 -0.44 0.05 -1.90
CA VAL A 33 0.98 -0.19 -2.13
C VAL A 33 1.23 -1.61 -2.63
N ALA A 34 0.50 -2.61 -2.14
CA ALA A 34 0.57 -3.99 -2.64
C ALA A 34 0.17 -4.08 -4.12
N VAL A 35 -0.90 -3.38 -4.52
CA VAL A 35 -1.32 -3.31 -5.93
C VAL A 35 -0.29 -2.56 -6.78
N ALA A 36 0.23 -1.42 -6.28
CA ALA A 36 1.26 -0.66 -6.98
C ALA A 36 2.53 -1.48 -7.20
N GLU A 37 2.94 -2.27 -6.21
CA GLU A 37 4.09 -3.19 -6.29
C GLU A 37 3.87 -4.23 -7.38
N ALA A 38 2.70 -4.89 -7.40
CA ALA A 38 2.36 -5.86 -8.44
C ALA A 38 2.33 -5.24 -9.85
N CYS A 39 1.77 -4.02 -9.99
CA CYS A 39 1.80 -3.28 -11.25
C CYS A 39 3.23 -2.90 -11.68
N SER A 40 4.09 -2.54 -10.73
CA SER A 40 5.49 -2.20 -11.01
C SER A 40 6.29 -3.42 -11.49
N TRP A 41 5.98 -4.62 -10.98
CA TRP A 41 6.51 -5.88 -11.48
C TRP A 41 6.11 -6.14 -12.93
N ILE A 42 4.84 -5.91 -13.27
CA ILE A 42 4.36 -6.02 -14.66
C ILE A 42 5.11 -5.04 -15.56
N GLY A 43 5.27 -3.78 -15.12
CA GLY A 43 6.07 -2.79 -15.84
C GLY A 43 7.53 -3.20 -16.03
N LEU A 44 8.15 -3.81 -15.02
CA LEU A 44 9.52 -4.34 -15.10
C LEU A 44 9.62 -5.50 -16.09
N LEU A 45 8.67 -6.44 -16.08
CA LEU A 45 8.60 -7.54 -17.03
C LEU A 45 8.37 -7.06 -18.46
N ILE A 46 7.53 -6.04 -18.65
CA ILE A 46 7.36 -5.36 -19.96
C ILE A 46 8.69 -4.71 -20.37
N GLY A 47 9.35 -4.00 -19.46
CA GLY A 47 10.66 -3.39 -19.70
C GLY A 47 11.75 -4.42 -20.07
N MET A 48 11.71 -5.61 -19.47
CA MET A 48 12.56 -6.74 -19.85
C MET A 48 12.18 -7.30 -21.22
N PHE A 49 10.89 -7.53 -21.49
CA PHE A 49 10.42 -8.03 -22.78
C PHE A 49 10.80 -7.09 -23.93
N VAL A 50 10.61 -5.79 -23.76
CA VAL A 50 11.03 -4.76 -24.72
C VAL A 50 12.55 -4.66 -24.83
N LYS A 51 13.33 -5.02 -23.80
CA LYS A 51 14.79 -5.14 -23.92
C LYS A 51 15.20 -6.33 -24.79
N TYR A 52 14.52 -7.48 -24.65
CA TYR A 52 14.95 -8.74 -25.26
C TYR A 52 14.36 -9.02 -26.65
N VAL A 53 13.18 -8.47 -27.00
CA VAL A 53 12.49 -8.80 -28.27
C VAL A 53 12.96 -7.94 -29.45
N PRO A 54 13.04 -6.62 -29.36
CA PRO A 54 13.57 -5.79 -30.42
C PRO A 54 15.09 -5.58 -30.38
N GLU A 55 15.86 -6.23 -29.48
CA GLU A 55 17.31 -5.99 -29.23
C GLU A 55 17.70 -4.50 -29.09
N THR A 56 16.74 -3.63 -28.79
CA THR A 56 16.96 -2.20 -28.76
C THR A 56 16.90 -1.67 -27.33
N THR A 57 18.04 -1.12 -26.90
CA THR A 57 18.25 -0.20 -25.78
C THR A 57 17.86 -0.68 -24.37
N GLU A 58 18.80 -0.56 -23.43
CA GLU A 58 18.59 -0.82 -21.98
C GLU A 58 17.59 0.12 -21.27
N LEU A 59 16.87 0.94 -22.02
CA LEU A 59 16.08 2.07 -21.52
C LEU A 59 14.91 1.61 -20.65
N GLY A 60 14.24 0.51 -21.03
CA GLY A 60 13.11 -0.04 -20.27
C GLY A 60 13.51 -0.42 -18.84
N VAL A 61 14.59 -1.20 -18.69
CA VAL A 61 15.09 -1.61 -17.37
C VAL A 61 15.64 -0.43 -16.57
N LYS A 62 16.25 0.57 -17.22
CA LYS A 62 16.76 1.79 -16.56
C LYS A 62 15.68 2.69 -15.97
N VAL A 63 14.46 2.65 -16.52
CA VAL A 63 13.32 3.41 -16.00
C VAL A 63 12.49 2.57 -15.04
N PHE A 64 12.09 1.36 -15.45
CA PHE A 64 11.24 0.51 -14.62
C PHE A 64 11.96 -0.08 -13.41
N GLY A 65 13.28 -0.29 -13.47
CA GLY A 65 14.10 -0.77 -12.35
C GLY A 65 14.05 0.15 -11.12
N PRO A 66 14.43 1.43 -11.24
CA PRO A 66 14.34 2.38 -10.14
C PRO A 66 12.91 2.61 -9.63
N ILE A 67 11.92 2.64 -10.53
CA ILE A 67 10.50 2.77 -10.14
C ILE A 67 10.07 1.57 -9.28
N HIS A 68 10.36 0.36 -9.75
CA HIS A 68 10.05 -0.86 -9.02
C HIS A 68 10.78 -0.90 -7.67
N GLY A 69 12.08 -0.59 -7.64
CA GLY A 69 12.86 -0.54 -6.41
C GLY A 69 12.29 0.46 -5.39
N GLY A 70 11.85 1.64 -5.83
CA GLY A 70 11.21 2.63 -4.96
C GLY A 70 9.88 2.13 -4.39
N ILE A 71 9.04 1.50 -5.21
CA ILE A 71 7.76 0.93 -4.78
C ILE A 71 7.98 -0.27 -3.84
N PHE A 72 8.98 -1.10 -4.09
CA PHE A 72 9.37 -2.21 -3.22
C PHE A 72 9.76 -1.72 -1.82
N VAL A 73 10.59 -0.67 -1.72
CA VAL A 73 10.96 -0.08 -0.42
C VAL A 73 9.73 0.49 0.28
N ALA A 74 8.86 1.19 -0.46
CA ALA A 74 7.61 1.71 0.09
C ALA A 74 6.71 0.58 0.63
N TYR A 75 6.61 -0.54 -0.09
CA TYR A 75 5.90 -1.73 0.36
C TYR A 75 6.46 -2.26 1.67
N VAL A 76 7.78 -2.46 1.78
CA VAL A 76 8.41 -2.97 3.00
C VAL A 76 8.13 -2.05 4.19
N VAL A 77 8.30 -0.74 4.03
CA VAL A 77 8.04 0.22 5.10
C VAL A 77 6.57 0.19 5.54
N VAL A 78 5.64 0.23 4.59
CA VAL A 78 4.20 0.21 4.87
C VAL A 78 3.77 -1.12 5.48
N ALA A 79 4.33 -2.24 5.05
CA ALA A 79 4.10 -3.57 5.63
C ALA A 79 4.51 -3.60 7.11
N LEU A 80 5.69 -3.06 7.44
CA LEU A 80 6.17 -3.01 8.82
C LEU A 80 5.31 -2.09 9.70
N LEU A 81 4.93 -0.91 9.20
CA LEU A 81 4.03 0.00 9.91
C LEU A 81 2.66 -0.64 10.14
N THR A 82 2.10 -1.27 9.12
CA THR A 82 0.82 -1.97 9.19
C THR A 82 0.88 -3.14 10.17
N ALA A 83 1.98 -3.91 10.16
CA ALA A 83 2.20 -4.98 11.13
C ALA A 83 2.22 -4.46 12.58
N ARG A 84 2.79 -3.28 12.82
CA ARG A 84 2.77 -2.65 14.15
C ARG A 84 1.36 -2.18 14.54
N ILE A 85 0.64 -1.50 13.63
CA ILE A 85 -0.69 -0.94 13.88
C ILE A 85 -1.73 -2.06 14.08
N LEU A 86 -1.69 -3.09 13.22
CA LEU A 86 -2.60 -4.24 13.26
C LEU A 86 -2.11 -5.36 14.18
N ARG A 87 -0.98 -5.15 14.87
CA ARG A 87 -0.36 -6.10 15.81
C ARG A 87 -0.20 -7.50 15.22
N TRP A 88 0.29 -7.56 13.97
CA TRP A 88 0.59 -8.83 13.31
C TRP A 88 1.66 -9.60 14.08
N ASP A 89 1.50 -10.92 14.10
CA ASP A 89 2.53 -11.82 14.58
C ASP A 89 3.70 -11.91 13.59
N VAL A 90 4.86 -12.34 14.07
CA VAL A 90 6.10 -12.41 13.28
C VAL A 90 5.92 -13.22 12.00
N ARG A 91 5.12 -14.29 12.00
CA ARG A 91 4.92 -15.12 10.79
C ARG A 91 4.18 -14.33 9.71
N THR A 92 3.19 -13.54 10.10
CA THR A 92 2.42 -12.69 9.16
C THR A 92 3.29 -11.59 8.56
N THR A 93 4.12 -10.94 9.38
CA THR A 93 5.07 -9.94 8.89
C THR A 93 6.07 -10.57 7.93
N LEU A 94 6.64 -11.74 8.27
CA LEU A 94 7.56 -12.45 7.39
C LEU A 94 6.88 -12.87 6.08
N LEU A 95 5.64 -13.37 6.13
CA LEU A 95 4.87 -13.68 4.92
C LEU A 95 4.67 -12.45 4.04
N ALA A 96 4.41 -11.27 4.62
CA ALA A 96 4.29 -10.03 3.87
C ALA A 96 5.60 -9.65 3.17
N LEU A 97 6.73 -9.72 3.88
CA LEU A 97 8.04 -9.39 3.34
C LEU A 97 8.51 -10.40 2.28
N VAL A 98 8.25 -11.69 2.49
CA VAL A 98 8.56 -12.71 1.50
C VAL A 98 7.67 -12.52 0.27
N ALA A 99 6.41 -12.11 0.44
CA ALA A 99 5.50 -11.87 -0.67
C ALA A 99 5.91 -10.72 -1.59
N SER A 100 6.82 -9.83 -1.19
CA SER A 100 7.36 -8.79 -2.08
C SER A 100 8.52 -9.25 -2.97
N VAL A 101 9.00 -10.49 -2.82
CA VAL A 101 10.10 -11.03 -3.64
C VAL A 101 9.57 -11.70 -4.93
N PRO A 102 8.55 -12.59 -4.88
CA PRO A 102 7.98 -13.17 -6.07
C PRO A 102 7.02 -12.18 -6.76
N PRO A 103 6.99 -12.17 -8.11
CA PRO A 103 6.01 -11.37 -8.84
C PRO A 103 4.58 -11.74 -8.42
N LEU A 104 3.75 -10.71 -8.22
CA LEU A 104 2.31 -10.82 -7.89
C LEU A 104 2.00 -11.46 -6.52
N ALA A 105 3.01 -11.90 -5.75
CA ALA A 105 2.76 -12.52 -4.45
C ALA A 105 2.22 -11.51 -3.42
N THR A 106 2.49 -10.22 -3.59
CA THR A 106 1.90 -9.12 -2.80
C THR A 106 0.38 -9.09 -2.89
N LEU A 107 -0.21 -9.35 -4.07
CA LEU A 107 -1.66 -9.47 -4.26
C LEU A 107 -2.22 -10.73 -3.59
N TRP A 108 -1.51 -11.85 -3.70
CA TRP A 108 -1.91 -13.07 -3.00
C TRP A 108 -1.93 -12.88 -1.48
N PHE A 109 -0.88 -12.26 -0.94
CA PHE A 109 -0.78 -11.96 0.50
C PHE A 109 -1.89 -11.02 0.94
N GLU A 110 -2.15 -9.94 0.19
CA GLU A 110 -3.27 -9.01 0.46
C GLU A 110 -4.60 -9.77 0.56
N ARG A 111 -4.88 -10.64 -0.40
CA ARG A 111 -6.12 -11.40 -0.48
C ARG A 111 -6.23 -12.43 0.64
N TRP A 112 -5.12 -13.04 1.04
CA TRP A 112 -5.05 -13.99 2.15
C TRP A 112 -5.20 -13.28 3.51
N ALA A 113 -4.53 -12.15 3.69
CA ALA A 113 -4.60 -11.35 4.91
C ALA A 113 -5.99 -10.75 5.11
N ALA A 114 -6.66 -10.34 4.03
CA ALA A 114 -8.07 -9.92 4.08
C ALA A 114 -9.00 -11.06 4.51
N ARG A 115 -8.84 -12.25 3.91
CA ARG A 115 -9.68 -13.43 4.22
C ARG A 115 -9.46 -14.00 5.61
N SER A 116 -8.27 -13.84 6.18
CA SER A 116 -7.91 -14.31 7.53
C SER A 116 -8.20 -13.29 8.63
N GLY A 117 -8.82 -12.15 8.30
CA GLY A 117 -9.12 -11.08 9.26
C GLY A 117 -7.89 -10.28 9.71
N ARG A 118 -6.75 -10.45 9.05
CA ARG A 118 -5.50 -9.74 9.34
C ARG A 118 -5.44 -8.35 8.72
N LEU A 119 -6.25 -8.09 7.69
CA LEU A 119 -6.50 -6.76 7.15
C LEU A 119 -8.00 -6.43 7.31
N PRO A 120 -8.36 -5.39 8.07
CA PRO A 120 -9.73 -4.89 8.14
C PRO A 120 -10.30 -4.68 6.75
N SER A 121 -11.46 -5.26 6.47
CA SER A 121 -12.22 -4.98 5.24
C SER A 121 -12.62 -3.51 5.27
N GLY A 122 -12.03 -2.71 4.39
CA GLY A 122 -12.68 -1.50 3.94
C GLY A 122 -13.65 -1.94 2.87
N ASP A 123 -14.94 -1.69 3.03
CA ASP A 123 -15.87 -1.77 1.91
C ASP A 123 -15.20 -1.05 0.74
N ALA A 124 -15.00 -1.80 -0.34
CA ALA A 124 -14.12 -1.42 -1.42
C ALA A 124 -14.49 -0.02 -1.92
N VAL A 125 -13.46 0.77 -2.23
CA VAL A 125 -13.59 1.97 -3.05
C VAL A 125 -14.52 1.61 -4.21
N ALA A 126 -15.66 2.30 -4.25
CA ALA A 126 -16.71 2.15 -5.23
C ALA A 126 -16.11 2.08 -6.63
N ALA A 127 -16.42 0.99 -7.34
CA ALA A 127 -16.42 0.94 -8.79
C ALA A 127 -17.82 1.32 -9.26
#